data_AF-A0A351F5T1-F1
#
_entry.id   AF-A0A351F5T1-F1
#
_cell.length_a   1.000
_cell.length_b   1.000
_cell.length_c   1.000
_cell.angle_alpha   90.00
_cell.angle_beta   90.00
_cell.angle_gamma   90.00
#
_symmetry.space_group_name_H-M   'P 1'
#
loop_
_entity.id
_entity.type
_entity.pdbx_description
1 polymer ?
#
loop_
_entity_poly.entity_id
_entity_poly.type
_entity_poly.pdbx_seq_one_letter_code
_entity_poly.pdbx_strand_id
1 'polypeptide(L)'
;MKKVLSILLVVVTAFSISVVAFAANGSVKLEETVTVNAEFTVEKFDAPAAKIGSNEVEKGGSYFLFVPENSGKYNFRSIAPDTIDPRIEVYDENGLIGENDNNGYEKDKNFDLTLTLEKGKIYGIKCEADKGYNFLISYNAEIKPEEIVIDGGNRVFQLIKGEQCVASVSVIPNGAKAYANYTVKSSDESVASVTVNDDGDLVITSHKKGVAEITLTDKSGISSKCLVLVIPQWMAAAEGIAAVSFINSVFTFFFILIYGGLPLIGWISSLK
;
A
#
# COMPACT_ATOMS: atom_id res chain seq x y z
N MET A 1 18.89 -40.59 -15.72
CA MET A 1 20.09 -40.98 -14.95
C MET A 1 20.28 -39.97 -13.86
N LYS A 2 20.49 -40.51 -12.65
CA LYS A 2 21.32 -39.97 -11.57
C LYS A 2 21.28 -38.45 -11.38
N LYS A 3 20.66 -38.05 -10.26
CA LYS A 3 21.38 -37.51 -9.08
C LYS A 3 21.72 -36.04 -9.36
N VAL A 4 21.55 -35.06 -8.50
CA VAL A 4 21.71 -34.89 -7.06
C VAL A 4 21.14 -33.45 -6.91
N LEU A 5 20.38 -33.06 -5.90
CA LEU A 5 20.88 -32.55 -4.62
C LEU A 5 19.88 -31.46 -4.20
N SER A 6 19.43 -31.53 -2.95
CA SER A 6 19.02 -30.48 -2.00
C SER A 6 18.37 -29.19 -2.53
N ILE A 7 17.48 -28.55 -1.76
CA ILE A 7 17.86 -27.60 -0.71
C ILE A 7 16.51 -27.18 -0.08
N LEU A 8 16.20 -27.67 1.13
CA LEU A 8 16.34 -26.90 2.38
C LEU A 8 15.12 -26.00 2.69
N LEU A 9 14.03 -26.57 3.19
CA LEU A 9 13.13 -25.88 4.13
C LEU A 9 12.29 -26.90 4.94
N VAL A 10 12.97 -27.78 5.68
CA VAL A 10 12.43 -28.41 6.90
C VAL A 10 13.43 -28.11 8.00
N VAL A 11 13.61 -26.83 8.28
CA VAL A 11 14.28 -26.38 9.49
C VAL A 11 13.17 -25.74 10.33
N VAL A 12 12.76 -26.49 11.34
CA VAL A 12 11.87 -26.07 12.45
C VAL A 12 10.38 -26.01 12.11
N THR A 13 9.71 -27.15 12.10
CA THR A 13 8.34 -27.31 12.66
C THR A 13 7.91 -28.79 12.66
N ALA A 14 8.70 -29.66 13.29
CA ALA A 14 8.20 -30.91 13.88
C ALA A 14 9.28 -31.57 14.76
N PHE A 15 9.85 -30.82 15.70
CA PHE A 15 10.46 -31.42 16.91
C PHE A 15 9.37 -31.88 17.89
N SER A 16 8.23 -32.35 17.35
CA SER A 16 7.05 -32.79 18.07
C SER A 16 6.34 -33.90 17.31
N ILE A 17 7.08 -34.80 16.67
CA ILE A 17 6.56 -36.16 16.44
C ILE A 17 6.54 -36.81 17.83
N SER A 18 5.44 -36.56 18.53
CA SER A 18 4.80 -37.48 19.46
C SER A 18 5.68 -38.64 19.94
N VAL A 19 6.50 -38.36 20.96
CA VAL A 19 7.04 -39.34 21.92
C VAL A 19 5.93 -40.26 22.48
N VAL A 20 4.66 -39.88 22.32
CA VAL A 20 3.48 -40.62 22.78
C VAL A 20 3.21 -41.91 21.98
N ALA A 21 3.66 -42.04 20.72
CA ALA A 21 3.51 -43.31 19.98
C ALA A 21 4.67 -44.30 20.24
N PHE A 22 5.76 -43.84 20.86
CA PHE A 22 7.00 -44.61 21.07
C PHE A 22 7.05 -45.37 22.41
N ALA A 23 6.02 -45.27 23.26
CA ALA A 23 5.97 -45.90 24.57
C ALA A 23 5.16 -47.22 24.62
N ALA A 24 4.64 -47.71 23.50
CA ALA A 24 3.91 -48.97 23.44
C ALA A 24 4.78 -50.09 22.84
N ASN A 25 5.58 -50.71 23.71
CA ASN A 25 6.29 -51.98 23.51
C ASN A 25 7.46 -52.01 22.51
N GLY A 26 8.66 -51.75 23.03
CA GLY A 26 9.89 -52.30 22.46
C GLY A 26 11.07 -51.36 22.59
N SER A 27 12.04 -51.71 23.43
CA SER A 27 13.35 -51.07 23.43
C SER A 27 13.98 -51.18 22.04
N VAL A 28 14.34 -50.05 21.42
CA VAL A 28 15.15 -50.03 20.20
C VAL A 28 16.60 -50.31 20.59
N LYS A 29 17.22 -51.33 19.99
CA LYS A 29 18.65 -51.57 20.20
C LYS A 29 19.45 -50.56 19.38
N LEU A 30 20.55 -50.06 19.96
CA LEU A 30 21.51 -49.25 19.21
C LEU A 30 21.91 -50.00 17.94
N GLU A 31 21.92 -49.28 16.81
CA GLU A 31 22.20 -49.76 15.44
C GLU A 31 21.07 -50.52 14.73
N GLU A 32 19.87 -50.59 15.30
CA GLU A 32 18.70 -51.21 14.64
C GLU A 32 17.94 -50.18 13.79
N THR A 33 17.91 -50.41 12.47
CA THR A 33 17.16 -49.57 11.52
C THR A 33 15.70 -50.04 11.48
N VAL A 34 14.78 -49.22 12.00
CA VAL A 34 13.33 -49.48 11.92
C VAL A 34 12.72 -48.68 10.77
N THR A 35 12.05 -49.36 9.84
CA THR A 35 11.32 -48.72 8.74
C THR A 35 9.96 -48.26 9.24
N VAL A 36 9.72 -46.96 9.25
CA VAL A 36 8.41 -46.37 9.50
C VAL A 36 7.79 -45.97 8.16
N ASN A 37 6.65 -46.57 7.81
CA ASN A 37 5.88 -46.17 6.64
C ASN A 37 4.96 -45.02 7.05
N ALA A 38 5.39 -43.78 6.79
CA ALA A 38 4.51 -42.62 6.84
C ALA A 38 4.00 -42.32 5.43
N GLU A 39 2.69 -42.36 5.21
CA GLU A 39 2.08 -41.80 4.01
C GLU A 39 1.94 -40.29 4.19
N PHE A 40 2.56 -39.52 3.31
CA PHE A 40 2.33 -38.09 3.16
C PHE A 40 1.94 -37.79 1.71
N THR A 41 0.79 -37.15 1.54
CA THR A 41 0.35 -36.65 0.24
C THR A 41 0.88 -35.24 0.08
N VAL A 42 1.81 -35.04 -0.86
CA VAL A 42 2.22 -33.70 -1.30
C VAL A 42 1.37 -33.34 -2.51
N GLU A 43 0.41 -32.44 -2.33
CA GLU A 43 -0.31 -31.86 -3.46
C GLU A 43 0.63 -30.91 -4.22
N LYS A 44 0.94 -31.26 -5.47
CA LYS A 44 1.77 -30.48 -6.38
C LYS A 44 0.96 -29.28 -6.87
N PHE A 45 1.24 -28.08 -6.39
CA PHE A 45 0.88 -26.86 -7.12
C PHE A 45 1.92 -26.63 -8.22
N ASP A 46 1.52 -26.76 -9.48
CA ASP A 46 2.34 -26.53 -10.69
C ASP A 46 2.56 -25.03 -10.95
N ALA A 47 2.83 -24.24 -9.90
CA ALA A 47 3.05 -22.80 -10.02
C ALA A 47 4.42 -22.53 -10.67
N PRO A 48 4.49 -21.78 -11.79
CA PRO A 48 5.76 -21.39 -12.40
C PRO A 48 6.60 -20.50 -11.46
N ALA A 49 7.92 -20.58 -11.59
CA ALA A 49 8.83 -19.70 -10.87
C ALA A 49 8.94 -18.35 -11.60
N ALA A 50 8.54 -17.26 -10.94
CA ALA A 50 8.72 -15.91 -11.45
C ALA A 50 10.20 -15.48 -11.37
N LYS A 51 10.64 -14.62 -12.29
CA LYS A 51 12.02 -14.13 -12.34
C LYS A 51 12.07 -12.60 -12.43
N ILE A 52 13.17 -12.03 -11.98
CA ILE A 52 13.43 -10.60 -12.15
C ILE A 52 13.44 -10.28 -13.65
N GLY A 53 12.68 -9.24 -14.04
CA GLY A 53 12.55 -8.81 -15.42
C GLY A 53 11.76 -9.75 -16.35
N SER A 54 11.07 -10.77 -15.83
CA SER A 54 10.16 -11.56 -16.68
C SER A 54 8.88 -10.78 -17.00
N ASN A 55 8.34 -11.02 -18.21
CA ASN A 55 7.01 -10.60 -18.65
C ASN A 55 6.13 -11.84 -18.65
N GLU A 56 5.54 -12.18 -17.51
CA GLU A 56 4.63 -13.33 -17.41
C GLU A 56 3.25 -12.95 -17.99
N VAL A 57 2.65 -13.81 -18.82
CA VAL A 57 1.35 -13.55 -19.45
C VAL A 57 0.24 -14.22 -18.65
N GLU A 58 -0.68 -13.42 -18.10
CA GLU A 58 -1.84 -13.89 -17.34
C GLU A 58 -2.95 -14.51 -18.21
N LYS A 59 -3.65 -15.52 -17.68
CA LYS A 59 -5.00 -15.94 -18.12
C LYS A 59 -5.84 -16.33 -16.91
N GLY A 60 -6.23 -15.34 -16.11
CA GLY A 60 -7.20 -15.49 -15.01
C GLY A 60 -6.67 -16.28 -13.80
N GLY A 61 -6.14 -15.56 -12.81
CA GLY A 61 -5.82 -16.09 -11.49
C GLY A 61 -4.56 -16.97 -11.45
N SER A 62 -3.42 -16.47 -11.95
CA SER A 62 -2.17 -17.22 -11.94
C SER A 62 -1.48 -17.15 -10.58
N TYR A 63 -0.79 -18.24 -10.23
CA TYR A 63 0.03 -18.35 -9.04
C TYR A 63 1.48 -18.56 -9.46
N PHE A 64 2.41 -17.82 -8.85
CA PHE A 64 3.84 -17.96 -9.06
C PHE A 64 4.56 -18.21 -7.74
N LEU A 65 5.70 -18.88 -7.83
CA LEU A 65 6.67 -18.94 -6.74
C LEU A 65 7.80 -17.95 -7.03
N PHE A 66 8.21 -17.21 -6.01
CA PHE A 66 9.35 -16.32 -6.09
C PHE A 66 10.34 -16.57 -4.96
N VAL A 67 11.62 -16.69 -5.31
CA VAL A 67 12.72 -16.88 -4.35
C VAL A 67 13.74 -15.77 -4.57
N PRO A 68 13.81 -14.76 -3.68
CA PRO A 68 14.78 -13.68 -3.80
C PRO A 68 16.22 -14.18 -3.79
N GLU A 69 17.01 -13.75 -4.77
CA GLU A 69 18.46 -14.02 -4.78
C GLU A 69 19.23 -13.19 -3.75
N ASN A 70 18.65 -12.07 -3.33
CA ASN A 70 19.22 -11.13 -2.37
C ASN A 70 18.13 -10.64 -1.41
N SER A 71 18.50 -10.29 -0.18
CA SER A 71 17.58 -9.57 0.70
C SER A 71 17.50 -8.11 0.24
N GLY A 72 16.33 -7.50 0.33
CA GLY A 72 16.15 -6.10 -0.03
C GLY A 72 14.76 -5.79 -0.54
N LYS A 73 14.64 -4.65 -1.22
CA LYS A 73 13.37 -4.16 -1.74
C LYS A 73 13.09 -4.77 -3.11
N TYR A 74 11.91 -5.36 -3.24
CA TYR A 74 11.37 -5.86 -4.49
C TYR A 74 10.11 -5.08 -4.84
N ASN A 75 10.03 -4.66 -6.09
CA ASN A 75 8.86 -4.00 -6.65
C ASN A 75 8.19 -4.93 -7.66
N PHE A 76 6.87 -5.04 -7.54
CA PHE A 76 5.99 -5.77 -8.43
C PHE A 76 5.07 -4.75 -9.09
N ARG A 77 5.14 -4.63 -10.42
CA ARG A 77 4.35 -3.64 -11.16
C ARG A 77 3.70 -4.26 -12.38
N SER A 78 2.39 -4.11 -12.53
CA SER A 78 1.70 -4.52 -13.74
C SER A 78 1.83 -3.49 -14.86
N ILE A 79 1.78 -4.00 -16.09
CA ILE A 79 1.64 -3.22 -17.32
C ILE A 79 0.44 -3.79 -18.06
N ALA A 80 -0.72 -3.23 -17.75
CA ALA A 80 -2.00 -3.55 -18.37
C ALA A 80 -2.62 -2.27 -18.97
N PRO A 81 -3.36 -2.37 -20.08
CA PRO A 81 -4.19 -1.28 -20.56
C PRO A 81 -5.26 -0.90 -19.54
N ASP A 82 -5.72 0.36 -19.53
CA ASP A 82 -6.72 0.93 -18.60
C ASP A 82 -8.07 0.17 -18.52
N THR A 83 -8.32 -0.75 -19.47
CA THR A 83 -9.50 -1.62 -19.50
C THR A 83 -9.36 -2.90 -18.66
N ILE A 84 -8.19 -3.14 -18.08
CA ILE A 84 -7.89 -4.30 -17.23
C ILE A 84 -7.59 -3.79 -15.83
N ASP A 85 -8.09 -4.49 -14.83
CA ASP A 85 -7.97 -4.15 -13.41
C ASP A 85 -7.18 -5.24 -12.67
N PRO A 86 -5.84 -5.25 -12.80
CA PRO A 86 -5.01 -6.27 -12.19
C PRO A 86 -4.80 -6.08 -10.69
N ARG A 87 -4.85 -7.18 -9.94
CA ARG A 87 -4.52 -7.24 -8.51
C ARG A 87 -3.38 -8.21 -8.26
N ILE A 88 -2.51 -7.86 -7.31
CA ILE A 88 -1.47 -8.73 -6.77
C ILE A 88 -1.67 -8.96 -5.28
N GLU A 89 -1.40 -10.19 -4.85
CA GLU A 89 -1.27 -10.60 -3.46
C GLU A 89 0.04 -11.40 -3.31
N VAL A 90 0.82 -11.12 -2.27
CA VAL A 90 2.10 -11.78 -1.97
C VAL A 90 2.01 -12.42 -0.59
N TYR A 91 2.44 -13.68 -0.53
CA TYR A 91 2.32 -14.56 0.63
C TYR A 91 3.68 -15.06 1.08
N ASP A 92 3.87 -15.20 2.38
CA ASP A 92 4.93 -16.01 3.00
C ASP A 92 4.34 -17.23 3.72
N GLU A 93 5.14 -17.91 4.54
CA GLU A 93 4.71 -19.08 5.33
C GLU A 93 3.65 -18.76 6.40
N ASN A 94 3.54 -17.49 6.81
CA ASN A 94 2.60 -17.01 7.83
C ASN A 94 1.31 -16.43 7.22
N GLY A 95 1.27 -16.20 5.90
CA GLY A 95 0.09 -15.74 5.18
C GLY A 95 0.37 -14.55 4.28
N LEU A 96 -0.66 -13.71 4.07
CA LEU A 96 -0.58 -12.53 3.22
C LEU A 96 0.36 -11.48 3.85
N ILE A 97 1.37 -11.05 3.09
CA ILE A 97 2.34 -10.03 3.52
C ILE A 97 2.25 -8.73 2.73
N GLY A 98 1.50 -8.71 1.62
CA GLY A 98 1.24 -7.50 0.86
C GLY A 98 0.28 -7.73 -0.29
N GLU A 99 -0.51 -6.71 -0.60
CA GLU A 99 -1.44 -6.72 -1.71
C GLU A 99 -1.56 -5.33 -2.32
N ASN A 100 -1.94 -5.27 -3.60
CA ASN A 100 -2.25 -4.02 -4.28
C ASN A 100 -3.07 -4.27 -5.55
N ASP A 101 -3.98 -3.37 -5.88
CA ASP A 101 -4.85 -3.41 -7.06
C ASP A 101 -4.93 -2.06 -7.80
N ASN A 102 -4.14 -1.07 -7.36
CA ASN A 102 -4.04 0.25 -8.00
C ASN A 102 -2.72 0.92 -7.58
N ASN A 103 -2.03 1.58 -8.51
CA ASN A 103 -0.72 2.19 -8.28
C ASN A 103 -0.79 3.57 -7.63
N GLY A 104 -1.98 4.04 -7.29
CA GLY A 104 -2.26 5.31 -6.62
C GLY A 104 -2.89 6.35 -7.54
N TYR A 105 -2.75 6.23 -8.87
CA TYR A 105 -3.43 7.14 -9.80
C TYR A 105 -4.91 6.76 -9.94
N GLU A 106 -5.82 7.74 -9.85
CA GLU A 106 -7.28 7.53 -9.90
C GLU A 106 -7.76 6.70 -11.12
N LYS A 107 -7.05 6.85 -12.25
CA LYS A 107 -7.39 6.16 -13.51
C LYS A 107 -6.51 4.96 -13.82
N ASP A 108 -5.39 4.79 -13.13
CA ASP A 108 -4.46 3.70 -13.42
C ASP A 108 -4.72 2.55 -12.47
N LYS A 109 -5.31 1.50 -13.02
CA LYS A 109 -5.69 0.29 -12.30
C LYS A 109 -4.55 -0.70 -12.17
N ASN A 110 -3.35 -0.37 -12.66
CA ASN A 110 -2.20 -1.25 -12.51
C ASN A 110 -1.79 -1.34 -11.05
N PHE A 111 -1.40 -2.50 -10.56
CA PHE A 111 -0.77 -2.58 -9.24
C PHE A 111 0.69 -2.09 -9.28
N ASP A 112 1.13 -1.53 -8.16
CA ASP A 112 2.52 -1.16 -7.87
C ASP A 112 2.81 -1.42 -6.38
N LEU A 113 3.35 -2.60 -6.09
CA LEU A 113 3.60 -3.10 -4.74
C LEU A 113 5.11 -3.20 -4.48
N THR A 114 5.58 -2.56 -3.41
CA THR A 114 6.97 -2.70 -2.94
C THR A 114 7.03 -3.37 -1.58
N LEU A 115 7.79 -4.46 -1.48
CA LEU A 115 8.02 -5.23 -0.25
C LEU A 115 9.51 -5.40 0.04
N THR A 116 9.86 -5.55 1.31
CA THR A 116 11.20 -5.99 1.71
C THR A 116 11.17 -7.51 1.89
N LEU A 117 11.91 -8.23 1.05
CA LEU A 117 11.94 -9.70 1.04
C LEU A 117 13.32 -10.20 1.46
N GLU A 118 13.37 -11.42 2.00
CA GLU A 118 14.59 -12.06 2.47
C GLU A 118 15.14 -13.05 1.43
N LYS A 119 16.46 -13.04 1.27
CA LYS A 119 17.18 -13.98 0.41
C LYS A 119 16.81 -15.43 0.73
N GLY A 120 16.46 -16.18 -0.30
CA GLY A 120 16.24 -17.63 -0.21
C GLY A 120 14.92 -18.05 0.43
N LYS A 121 14.10 -17.12 0.96
CA LYS A 121 12.73 -17.42 1.37
C LYS A 121 11.85 -17.63 0.14
N ILE A 122 10.85 -18.51 0.27
CA ILE A 122 9.87 -18.78 -0.79
C ILE A 122 8.65 -17.90 -0.54
N TYR A 123 8.26 -17.15 -1.56
CA TYR A 123 7.05 -16.33 -1.54
C TYR A 123 6.07 -16.83 -2.60
N GLY A 124 4.80 -16.90 -2.22
CA GLY A 124 3.70 -17.13 -3.15
C GLY A 124 3.24 -15.80 -3.72
N ILE A 125 3.05 -15.71 -5.03
CA ILE A 125 2.49 -14.54 -5.69
C ILE A 125 1.22 -14.97 -6.38
N LYS A 126 0.13 -14.27 -6.10
CA LYS A 126 -1.15 -14.45 -6.77
C LYS A 126 -1.47 -13.18 -7.54
N CYS A 127 -1.75 -13.35 -8.81
CA CYS A 127 -2.06 -12.26 -9.75
C CYS A 127 -3.44 -12.53 -10.37
N GLU A 128 -4.34 -11.55 -10.29
CA GLU A 128 -5.73 -11.67 -10.75
C GLU A 128 -6.09 -10.55 -11.72
N ALA A 129 -6.82 -10.88 -12.79
CA ALA A 129 -7.56 -9.95 -13.65
C ALA A 129 -8.53 -10.71 -14.57
N ASP A 130 -9.50 -10.00 -15.15
CA ASP A 130 -10.46 -10.52 -16.13
C ASP A 130 -9.82 -10.96 -17.46
N LYS A 131 -8.63 -10.45 -17.76
CA LYS A 131 -7.90 -10.67 -19.02
C LYS A 131 -6.40 -10.77 -18.75
N GLY A 132 -5.67 -11.34 -19.70
CA GLY A 132 -4.22 -11.41 -19.62
C GLY A 132 -3.55 -10.04 -19.64
N TYR A 133 -2.55 -9.90 -18.77
CA TYR A 133 -1.66 -8.75 -18.64
C TYR A 133 -0.25 -9.24 -18.29
N ASN A 134 0.72 -8.33 -18.34
CA ASN A 134 2.10 -8.59 -17.90
C ASN A 134 2.38 -7.86 -16.60
N PHE A 135 3.27 -8.40 -15.78
CA PHE A 135 3.87 -7.66 -14.67
C PHE A 135 5.38 -7.88 -14.62
N LEU A 136 6.07 -6.93 -14.00
CA LEU A 136 7.51 -6.89 -13.85
C LEU A 136 7.89 -7.03 -12.37
N ILE A 137 8.97 -7.74 -12.12
CA ILE A 137 9.64 -7.77 -10.81
C ILE A 137 10.98 -7.07 -10.92
N SER A 138 11.21 -6.07 -10.07
CA SER A 138 12.47 -5.31 -10.01
C SER A 138 13.12 -5.40 -8.63
N TYR A 139 14.45 -5.49 -8.57
CA TYR A 139 15.22 -5.52 -7.32
C TYR A 139 15.92 -4.17 -7.09
N ASN A 140 15.70 -3.57 -5.92
CA ASN A 140 16.26 -2.27 -5.51
C ASN A 140 16.12 -1.17 -6.59
N ALA A 141 15.06 -1.24 -7.40
CA ALA A 141 14.74 -0.16 -8.31
C ALA A 141 14.40 1.11 -7.52
N GLU A 142 14.95 2.24 -7.94
CA GLU A 142 14.57 3.53 -7.38
C GLU A 142 13.21 3.92 -7.97
N ILE A 143 12.18 3.99 -7.13
CA ILE A 143 10.83 4.44 -7.52
C ILE A 143 10.59 5.77 -6.82
N LYS A 144 10.71 6.85 -7.60
CA LYS A 144 10.56 8.20 -7.07
C LYS A 144 9.10 8.57 -6.97
N PRO A 145 8.69 9.32 -5.91
CA PRO A 145 7.41 9.97 -5.87
C PRO A 145 7.24 10.91 -7.07
N GLU A 146 6.06 10.86 -7.67
CA GLU A 146 5.60 11.76 -8.73
C GLU A 146 4.57 12.74 -8.17
N GLU A 147 3.70 12.27 -7.26
CA GLU A 147 2.66 13.06 -6.62
C GLU A 147 2.46 12.66 -5.16
N ILE A 148 2.04 13.61 -4.32
CA ILE A 148 1.54 13.36 -2.97
C ILE A 148 0.10 13.86 -2.90
N VAL A 149 -0.81 12.98 -2.51
CA VAL A 149 -2.24 13.25 -2.43
C VAL A 149 -2.64 13.30 -0.95
N ILE A 150 -3.22 14.42 -0.55
CA ILE A 150 -3.76 14.63 0.80
C ILE A 150 -5.27 14.38 0.72
N ASP A 151 -5.79 13.46 1.55
CA ASP A 151 -7.22 13.17 1.75
C ASP A 151 -7.98 12.99 0.42
N GLY A 152 -7.49 12.09 -0.43
CA GLY A 152 -8.10 11.83 -1.75
C GLY A 152 -8.07 13.01 -2.72
N GLY A 153 -7.21 14.00 -2.48
CA GLY A 153 -7.10 15.22 -3.27
C GLY A 153 -7.93 16.37 -2.70
N ASN A 154 -8.47 16.22 -1.49
CA ASN A 154 -9.15 17.29 -0.79
C ASN A 154 -8.18 18.46 -0.52
N ARG A 155 -8.55 19.63 -1.02
CA ARG A 155 -7.70 20.83 -0.96
C ARG A 155 -8.06 21.77 0.17
N VAL A 156 -9.20 21.57 0.85
CA VAL A 156 -9.70 22.47 1.89
C VAL A 156 -10.31 21.69 3.05
N PHE A 157 -9.74 21.87 4.24
CA PHE A 157 -10.27 21.39 5.51
C PHE A 157 -10.99 22.54 6.21
N GLN A 158 -12.29 22.42 6.40
CA GLN A 158 -13.06 23.35 7.23
C GLN A 158 -13.19 22.78 8.64
N LEU A 159 -12.65 23.48 9.63
CA LEU A 159 -12.62 23.04 11.03
C LEU A 159 -13.23 24.10 11.95
N ILE A 160 -13.90 23.66 13.00
CA ILE A 160 -14.32 24.55 14.08
C ILE A 160 -13.15 24.72 15.04
N LYS A 161 -12.95 25.95 15.54
CA LYS A 161 -11.92 26.23 16.56
C LYS A 161 -11.86 25.16 17.66
N GLY A 162 -10.68 24.60 17.86
CA GLY A 162 -10.38 23.58 18.87
C GLY A 162 -10.56 22.15 18.37
N GLU A 163 -11.04 21.95 17.15
CA GLU A 163 -11.13 20.63 16.53
C GLU A 163 -9.79 20.18 15.95
N GLN A 164 -9.70 18.86 15.82
CA GLN A 164 -8.63 18.16 15.16
C GLN A 164 -9.22 17.28 14.05
N CYS A 165 -8.55 17.22 12.91
CA CYS A 165 -8.82 16.22 11.88
C CYS A 165 -7.56 15.42 11.56
N VAL A 166 -7.79 14.19 11.06
CA VAL A 166 -6.75 13.35 10.48
C VAL A 166 -7.02 13.30 8.99
N ALA A 167 -6.02 13.65 8.19
CA ALA A 167 -6.08 13.65 6.74
C ALA A 167 -5.09 12.61 6.21
N SER A 168 -5.61 11.66 5.41
CA SER A 168 -4.80 10.58 4.86
C SER A 168 -3.75 11.11 3.89
N VAL A 169 -2.58 10.47 3.84
CA VAL A 169 -1.52 10.82 2.88
C VAL A 169 -1.19 9.64 2.00
N SER A 170 -1.34 9.82 0.70
CA SER A 170 -0.97 8.85 -0.33
C SER A 170 0.20 9.37 -1.16
N VAL A 171 1.15 8.50 -1.47
CA VAL A 171 2.27 8.78 -2.38
C VAL A 171 2.06 8.00 -3.65
N ILE A 172 2.17 8.68 -4.78
CA ILE A 172 2.00 8.11 -6.11
C ILE A 172 3.35 8.14 -6.84
N PRO A 173 3.76 7.04 -7.49
CA PRO A 173 3.12 5.73 -7.45
C PRO A 173 3.32 5.03 -6.09
N ASN A 174 2.47 4.05 -5.77
CA ASN A 174 2.50 3.30 -4.51
C ASN A 174 3.85 2.63 -4.22
N GLY A 175 4.63 2.30 -5.25
CA GLY A 175 5.99 1.79 -5.09
C GLY A 175 6.96 2.79 -4.44
N ALA A 176 6.64 4.08 -4.45
CA ALA A 176 7.45 5.15 -3.88
C ALA A 176 7.24 5.37 -2.36
N LYS A 177 6.44 4.54 -1.67
CA LYS A 177 6.16 4.64 -0.21
C LYS A 177 7.42 4.73 0.67
N ALA A 178 8.57 4.23 0.21
CA ALA A 178 9.84 4.38 0.92
C ALA A 178 10.23 5.85 1.20
N TYR A 179 9.69 6.81 0.44
CA TYR A 179 9.95 8.24 0.60
C TYR A 179 8.99 8.94 1.56
N ALA A 180 8.01 8.24 2.14
CA ALA A 180 6.94 8.77 3.01
C ALA A 180 7.39 9.39 4.35
N ASN A 181 8.67 9.71 4.50
CA ASN A 181 9.15 10.52 5.62
C ASN A 181 8.93 11.99 5.28
N TYR A 182 7.89 12.58 5.86
CA TYR A 182 7.49 13.92 5.48
C TYR A 182 8.00 15.01 6.43
N THR A 183 8.22 16.19 5.86
CA THR A 183 8.30 17.45 6.59
C THR A 183 7.00 18.21 6.38
N VAL A 184 6.39 18.70 7.45
CA VAL A 184 5.15 19.49 7.41
C VAL A 184 5.39 20.91 7.91
N LYS A 185 4.67 21.88 7.34
CA LYS A 185 4.71 23.28 7.75
C LYS A 185 3.32 23.91 7.64
N SER A 186 2.93 24.69 8.64
CA SER A 186 1.83 25.65 8.51
C SER A 186 2.34 27.03 8.11
N SER A 187 1.58 27.73 7.27
CA SER A 187 1.84 29.15 6.98
C SER A 187 1.52 30.06 8.18
N ASP A 188 0.64 29.62 9.09
CA ASP A 188 0.27 30.33 10.33
C ASP A 188 -0.15 29.32 11.42
N GLU A 189 0.83 28.92 12.24
CA GLU A 189 0.63 28.01 13.39
C GLU A 189 -0.35 28.56 14.44
N SER A 190 -0.61 29.87 14.45
CA SER A 190 -1.62 30.47 15.35
C SER A 190 -3.05 30.21 14.89
N VAL A 191 -3.25 29.90 13.61
CA VAL A 191 -4.54 29.51 13.01
C VAL A 191 -4.70 28.01 13.03
N ALA A 192 -3.73 27.27 12.50
CA ALA A 192 -3.74 25.81 12.50
C ALA A 192 -2.31 25.25 12.57
N SER A 193 -2.12 24.20 13.35
CA SER A 193 -0.87 23.46 13.45
C SER A 193 -1.00 22.06 12.87
N VAL A 194 0.13 21.47 12.45
CA VAL A 194 0.15 20.16 11.81
C VAL A 194 1.28 19.28 12.34
N THR A 195 0.99 18.01 12.56
CA THR A 195 1.97 16.95 12.82
C THR A 195 1.71 15.75 11.91
N VAL A 196 2.66 14.81 11.86
CA VAL A 196 2.49 13.52 11.16
C VAL A 196 2.40 12.43 12.22
N ASN A 197 1.41 11.54 12.13
CA ASN A 197 1.26 10.41 13.06
C ASN A 197 2.14 9.21 12.64
N ASP A 198 2.09 8.12 13.41
CA ASP A 198 2.87 6.90 13.16
C ASP A 198 2.48 6.19 11.85
N ASP A 199 1.26 6.41 11.36
CA ASP A 199 0.75 5.87 10.09
C ASP A 199 1.21 6.70 8.87
N GLY A 200 1.82 7.87 9.10
CA GLY A 200 2.24 8.79 8.04
C GLY A 200 1.17 9.81 7.62
N ASP A 201 0.05 9.86 8.32
CA ASP A 201 -1.06 10.77 8.04
C ASP A 201 -0.90 12.12 8.75
N LEU A 202 -1.54 13.15 8.18
CA LEU A 202 -1.53 14.50 8.73
C LEU A 202 -2.53 14.60 9.88
N VAL A 203 -2.06 15.12 11.01
CA VAL A 203 -2.90 15.50 12.14
C VAL A 203 -2.95 17.02 12.21
N ILE A 204 -4.09 17.60 11.85
CA ILE A 204 -4.30 19.05 11.78
C ILE A 204 -5.11 19.49 13.00
N THR A 205 -4.60 20.46 13.76
CA THR A 205 -5.27 21.05 14.92
C THR A 205 -5.61 22.50 14.66
N SER A 206 -6.86 22.90 14.92
CA SER A 206 -7.35 24.26 14.69
C SER A 206 -7.34 25.12 15.97
N HIS A 207 -6.86 26.36 15.86
CA HIS A 207 -6.60 27.24 17.02
C HIS A 207 -7.39 28.55 16.99
N LYS A 208 -7.30 29.28 15.88
CA LYS A 208 -7.87 30.62 15.74
C LYS A 208 -8.57 30.74 14.40
N LYS A 209 -9.69 31.47 14.38
CA LYS A 209 -10.38 31.81 13.13
C LYS A 209 -9.40 32.41 12.12
N GLY A 210 -9.37 31.87 10.92
CA GLY A 210 -8.45 32.29 9.87
C GLY A 210 -8.31 31.21 8.80
N VAL A 211 -7.34 31.43 7.91
CA VAL A 211 -6.92 30.45 6.90
C VAL A 211 -5.43 30.23 7.08
N ALA A 212 -5.00 28.96 7.10
CA ALA A 212 -3.60 28.57 7.04
C ALA A 212 -3.40 27.59 5.89
N GLU A 213 -2.28 27.72 5.18
CA GLU A 213 -1.83 26.72 4.19
C GLU A 213 -0.91 25.73 4.88
N ILE A 214 -1.23 24.45 4.75
CA ILE A 214 -0.37 23.35 5.17
C ILE A 214 0.40 22.87 3.94
N THR A 215 1.72 22.83 4.05
CA THR A 215 2.62 22.26 3.04
C THR A 215 3.26 20.99 3.59
N LEU A 216 3.10 19.90 2.86
CA LEU A 216 3.73 18.61 3.07
C LEU A 216 4.84 18.44 2.03
N THR A 217 6.04 17.99 2.43
CA THR A 217 7.15 17.73 1.49
C THR A 217 7.84 16.42 1.88
N ASP A 218 8.06 15.54 0.90
CA ASP A 218 8.76 14.28 1.10
C ASP A 218 10.30 14.43 0.98
N LYS A 219 11.02 13.30 1.14
CA LYS A 219 12.48 13.26 0.99
C LYS A 219 12.98 13.44 -0.45
N SER A 220 12.12 13.25 -1.45
CA SER A 220 12.48 13.47 -2.86
C SER A 220 12.39 14.95 -3.25
N GLY A 221 11.70 15.76 -2.44
CA GLY A 221 11.45 17.18 -2.67
C GLY A 221 10.09 17.46 -3.32
N ILE A 222 9.26 16.43 -3.56
CA ILE A 222 7.87 16.61 -4.00
C ILE A 222 7.05 17.16 -2.84
N SER A 223 6.15 18.09 -3.15
CA SER A 223 5.32 18.75 -2.16
C SER A 223 3.84 18.75 -2.55
N SER A 224 2.98 18.64 -1.54
CA SER A 224 1.54 18.83 -1.68
C SER A 224 1.03 19.82 -0.65
N LYS A 225 -0.13 20.41 -0.93
CA LYS A 225 -0.69 21.52 -0.16
C LYS A 225 -2.18 21.34 0.07
N CYS A 226 -2.62 21.75 1.25
CA CYS A 226 -4.03 21.93 1.56
C CYS A 226 -4.25 23.22 2.37
N LEU A 227 -5.45 23.75 2.31
CA LEU A 227 -5.87 24.86 3.16
C LEU A 227 -6.65 24.37 4.36
N VAL A 228 -6.46 25.05 5.48
CA VAL A 228 -7.26 24.88 6.69
C VAL A 228 -8.01 26.18 6.94
N LEU A 229 -9.34 26.12 6.81
CA LEU A 229 -10.26 27.20 7.14
C LEU A 229 -10.81 26.95 8.54
N VAL A 230 -10.42 27.79 9.50
CA VAL A 230 -10.92 27.71 10.87
C VAL A 230 -12.08 28.68 11.05
N ILE A 231 -13.25 28.16 11.42
CA ILE A 231 -14.46 28.94 11.71
C ILE A 231 -14.78 28.94 13.21
N PRO A 232 -15.45 30.00 13.72
CA PRO A 232 -15.89 30.03 15.11
C PRO A 232 -17.10 29.11 15.36
N GLN A 233 -17.18 28.54 16.56
CA GLN A 233 -18.23 27.59 16.98
C GLN A 233 -19.67 28.07 16.72
N TRP A 234 -19.95 29.37 16.87
CA TRP A 234 -21.30 29.90 16.66
C TRP A 234 -21.76 29.86 15.19
N MET A 235 -20.84 29.80 14.22
CA MET A 235 -21.20 29.61 12.81
C MET A 235 -21.68 28.18 12.55
N ALA A 236 -21.10 27.19 13.25
CA ALA A 236 -21.55 25.81 13.17
C ALA A 236 -22.93 25.59 13.81
N ALA A 237 -23.24 26.35 14.86
CA ALA A 237 -24.58 26.33 15.47
C ALA A 237 -25.67 26.95 14.60
N ALA A 238 -25.31 27.73 13.57
CA ALA A 238 -26.23 28.32 12.61
C ALA A 238 -26.55 27.38 11.41
N GLU A 239 -26.05 26.14 11.42
CA GLU A 239 -26.09 25.16 10.32
C GLU A 239 -27.46 24.51 10.08
N GLY A 240 -28.47 25.34 9.81
CA GLY A 240 -29.61 24.95 8.99
C GLY A 240 -29.21 24.90 7.50
N ILE A 241 -28.56 23.82 7.07
CA ILE A 241 -28.49 23.24 5.71
C ILE A 241 -27.88 24.10 4.55
N ALA A 242 -27.81 25.44 4.60
CA ALA A 242 -27.44 26.25 3.42
C ALA A 242 -26.05 26.92 3.45
N ALA A 243 -25.38 27.00 4.61
CA ALA A 243 -24.14 27.78 4.75
C ALA A 243 -22.87 27.01 4.36
N VAL A 244 -22.81 25.70 4.61
CA VAL A 244 -21.61 24.88 4.35
C VAL A 244 -21.35 24.74 2.85
N SER A 245 -22.39 24.57 2.02
CA SER A 245 -22.26 24.51 0.57
C SER A 245 -21.85 25.85 -0.04
N PHE A 246 -22.33 26.97 0.52
CA PHE A 246 -21.96 28.32 0.09
C PHE A 246 -20.52 28.68 0.48
N ILE A 247 -20.10 28.38 1.71
CA ILE A 247 -18.72 28.62 2.18
C ILE A 247 -17.74 27.76 1.38
N ASN A 248 -18.00 26.45 1.21
CA ASN A 248 -17.16 25.61 0.38
C ASN A 248 -17.12 26.09 -1.08
N SER A 249 -18.25 26.52 -1.66
CA SER A 249 -18.27 27.04 -3.04
C SER A 249 -17.47 28.33 -3.18
N VAL A 250 -17.60 29.28 -2.24
CA VAL A 250 -16.89 30.57 -2.30
C VAL A 250 -15.39 30.39 -2.07
N PHE A 251 -14.98 29.59 -1.08
CA PHE A 251 -13.55 29.38 -0.79
C PHE A 251 -12.87 28.52 -1.86
N THR A 252 -13.54 27.50 -2.39
CA THR A 252 -13.04 26.74 -3.55
C THR A 252 -12.89 27.64 -4.77
N PHE A 253 -13.85 28.55 -5.00
CA PHE A 253 -13.80 29.53 -6.09
C PHE A 253 -12.59 30.47 -5.94
N PHE A 254 -12.34 31.04 -4.75
CA PHE A 254 -11.16 31.87 -4.51
C PHE A 254 -9.85 31.08 -4.63
N PHE A 255 -9.83 29.80 -4.24
CA PHE A 255 -8.64 28.96 -4.38
C PHE A 255 -8.30 28.66 -5.84
N ILE A 256 -9.30 28.33 -6.67
CA ILE A 256 -9.13 28.20 -8.13
C ILE A 256 -8.62 29.51 -8.71
N LEU A 257 -9.18 30.65 -8.29
CA LEU A 257 -8.79 31.97 -8.80
C LEU A 257 -7.33 32.35 -8.45
N ILE A 258 -6.86 31.98 -7.25
CA ILE A 258 -5.52 32.37 -6.75
C ILE A 258 -4.44 31.36 -7.17
N TYR A 259 -4.77 30.06 -7.22
CA TYR A 259 -3.78 28.99 -7.37
C TYR A 259 -4.02 28.04 -8.56
N GLY A 260 -5.16 28.12 -9.26
CA GLY A 260 -5.55 27.15 -10.30
C GLY A 260 -5.85 27.79 -11.66
N GLY A 261 -4.87 27.83 -12.55
CA GLY A 261 -5.15 27.98 -13.98
C GLY A 261 -5.89 26.75 -14.53
N LEU A 262 -7.24 26.83 -14.59
CA LEU A 262 -8.29 26.15 -15.41
C LEU A 262 -8.04 24.78 -16.12
N PRO A 263 -9.08 23.93 -16.35
CA PRO A 263 -10.47 24.34 -16.57
C PRO A 263 -11.55 23.75 -15.65
N LEU A 264 -12.51 24.61 -15.35
CA LEU A 264 -13.88 24.33 -14.91
C LEU A 264 -14.63 23.47 -15.95
N ILE A 265 -14.46 22.15 -15.95
CA ILE A 265 -15.35 21.24 -16.68
C ILE A 265 -15.61 20.03 -15.79
N GLY A 266 -16.71 20.05 -15.04
CA GLY A 266 -17.19 18.84 -14.35
C GLY A 266 -18.25 19.06 -13.27
N TRP A 267 -18.27 20.21 -12.60
CA TRP A 267 -18.99 20.31 -11.32
C TRP A 267 -20.37 20.99 -11.33
N ILE A 268 -20.87 21.43 -12.50
CA ILE A 268 -22.19 22.06 -12.59
C ILE A 268 -23.35 21.04 -12.65
N SER A 269 -23.10 19.74 -12.81
CA SER A 269 -24.20 18.76 -12.99
C SER A 269 -24.88 18.27 -11.71
N SER A 270 -24.43 18.63 -10.50
CA SER A 270 -25.00 18.09 -9.25
C SER A 270 -25.77 19.10 -8.38
N LEU A 271 -26.03 20.31 -8.87
CA LEU A 271 -26.92 21.27 -8.19
C LEU A 271 -28.24 21.38 -8.95
N LYS A 272 -29.11 20.38 -8.74
CA LYS A 272 -30.56 20.47 -8.88
C LYS A 272 -31.21 19.83 -7.66
#